data_AF-A0A7W0SY01-F1
#
_entry.id   AF-A0A7W0SY01-F1
#
_cell.length_a   1.000
_cell.length_b   1.000
_cell.length_c   1.000
_cell.angle_alpha   90.00
_cell.angle_beta   90.00
_cell.angle_gamma   90.00
#
_symmetry.space_group_name_H-M   'P 1'
#
loop_
_entity.id
_entity.type
_entity.pdbx_description
1 polymer ?
#
loop_
_entity_poly.entity_id
_entity_poly.type
_entity_poly.pdbx_seq_one_letter_code
_entity_poly.pdbx_strand_id
1 'polypeptide(L)'
;MPYFICPNCQSRSIDSDGREGLLDQAAACQRCGFGFLFELMDDYYPAPGTGFVVCDRDARVLATGKGVFELTGYREPELLGRDLVETLGLRGSDGDENPVAVALEWGVRRLGERLALRTRAGIDKTVTADVFPAYDEDGGLLVSLSPR
;
A
#
# COMPACT_ATOMS: atom_id res chain seq x y z
N MET A 1 14.20 -15.20 -4.09
CA MET A 1 14.72 -14.42 -2.96
C MET A 1 13.67 -13.36 -2.70
N PRO A 2 12.98 -13.40 -1.55
CA PRO A 2 11.86 -12.51 -1.31
C PRO A 2 12.36 -11.08 -1.14
N TYR A 3 11.60 -10.13 -1.70
CA TYR A 3 11.86 -8.71 -1.56
C TYR A 3 10.91 -8.17 -0.49
N PHE A 4 11.44 -7.43 0.47
CA PHE A 4 10.63 -6.85 1.51
C PHE A 4 10.67 -5.34 1.43
N ILE A 5 9.52 -4.70 1.66
CA ILE A 5 9.43 -3.26 1.75
C ILE A 5 8.71 -2.85 3.02
N CYS A 6 9.27 -1.87 3.72
CA CYS A 6 8.62 -1.32 4.91
C CYS A 6 7.45 -0.42 4.49
N PRO A 7 6.20 -0.71 4.90
CA PRO A 7 5.05 0.13 4.58
C PRO A 7 5.19 1.56 5.09
N ASN A 8 5.88 1.76 6.22
CA ASN A 8 6.01 3.08 6.82
C ASN A 8 7.09 3.95 6.15
N CYS A 9 8.32 3.43 6.01
CA CYS A 9 9.47 4.23 5.58
C CYS A 9 10.03 3.87 4.21
N GLN A 10 9.41 2.91 3.50
CA GLN A 10 9.80 2.46 2.16
C GLN A 10 11.23 1.89 2.09
N SER A 11 11.83 1.60 3.25
CA SER A 11 13.10 0.90 3.31
C SER A 11 12.91 -0.49 2.75
N ARG A 12 13.78 -0.85 1.82
CA ARG A 12 13.79 -2.17 1.19
C ARG A 12 14.79 -3.05 1.92
N SER A 13 14.45 -4.31 2.13
CA SER A 13 15.37 -5.36 2.54
C SER A 13 15.26 -6.52 1.57
N ILE A 14 16.37 -7.25 1.47
CA ILE A 14 16.44 -8.49 0.72
C ILE A 14 16.78 -9.53 1.77
N ASP A 15 15.90 -10.51 1.96
CA ASP A 15 16.20 -11.63 2.84
C ASP A 15 17.19 -12.56 2.14
N SER A 16 18.47 -12.25 2.35
CA SER A 16 19.60 -12.97 1.75
C SER A 16 20.09 -14.12 2.62
N ASP A 17 19.72 -14.14 3.91
CA ASP A 17 20.13 -15.16 4.87
C ASP A 17 18.97 -16.05 5.36
N GLY A 18 17.75 -15.80 4.85
CA GLY A 18 16.56 -16.59 5.13
C GLY A 18 16.01 -16.34 6.53
N ARG A 19 16.45 -15.27 7.23
CA ARG A 19 16.08 -14.99 8.62
C ARG A 19 14.82 -14.16 8.75
N GLU A 20 14.47 -13.39 7.74
CA GLU A 20 13.17 -12.69 7.68
C GLU A 20 12.07 -13.73 7.40
N GLY A 21 11.62 -14.42 8.47
CA GLY A 21 10.62 -15.51 8.38
C GLY A 21 10.99 -16.82 9.11
N LEU A 22 12.15 -16.90 9.79
CA LEU A 22 12.52 -18.09 10.61
C LEU A 22 11.71 -18.24 11.90
N LEU A 23 11.08 -17.16 12.34
CA LEU A 23 10.11 -17.15 13.43
C LEU A 23 8.74 -16.96 12.78
N ASP A 24 7.68 -17.52 13.36
CA ASP A 24 6.27 -17.25 12.95
C ASP A 24 5.84 -15.79 13.21
N GLN A 25 6.78 -14.85 13.17
CA GLN A 25 6.60 -13.44 13.46
C GLN A 25 7.11 -12.61 12.29
N ALA A 26 6.24 -11.73 11.78
CA ALA A 26 6.57 -10.85 10.66
C ALA A 26 7.85 -10.05 10.93
N ALA A 27 8.72 -9.96 9.94
CA ALA A 27 9.97 -9.23 10.06
C ALA A 27 9.69 -7.74 10.32
N ALA A 28 10.24 -7.18 11.40
CA ALA A 28 10.09 -5.76 11.71
C ALA A 28 11.16 -4.92 11.01
N CYS A 29 10.79 -3.69 10.61
CA CYS A 29 11.71 -2.80 9.93
C CYS A 29 12.82 -2.30 10.86
N GLN A 30 14.06 -2.73 10.63
CA GLN A 30 15.25 -2.31 11.40
C GLN A 30 15.56 -0.81 11.30
N ARG A 31 15.05 -0.12 10.26
CA ARG A 31 15.32 1.31 10.03
C ARG A 31 14.42 2.24 10.83
N CYS A 32 13.15 1.87 11.02
CA CYS A 32 12.16 2.75 11.64
C CYS A 32 11.32 2.10 12.74
N GLY A 33 11.52 0.80 13.03
CA GLY A 33 10.79 0.06 14.06
C GLY A 33 9.35 -0.30 13.70
N PHE A 34 8.95 -0.15 12.43
CA PHE A 34 7.61 -0.54 12.00
C PHE A 34 7.41 -2.06 12.12
N GLY A 35 6.23 -2.47 12.57
CA GLY A 35 5.99 -3.80 13.13
C GLY A 35 6.04 -4.97 12.15
N PHE A 36 6.00 -4.72 10.84
CA PHE A 36 6.11 -5.74 9.81
C PHE A 36 6.68 -5.18 8.50
N LEU A 37 7.16 -6.06 7.63
CA LEU A 37 7.54 -5.74 6.26
C LEU A 37 6.56 -6.43 5.33
N PHE A 38 6.30 -5.81 4.19
CA PHE A 38 5.44 -6.38 3.16
C PHE A 38 6.30 -7.14 2.16
N GLU A 39 6.00 -8.41 1.92
CA GLU A 39 6.69 -9.22 0.92
C GLU A 39 6.21 -8.88 -0.50
N LEU A 40 7.15 -8.73 -1.42
CA LEU A 40 6.92 -8.43 -2.82
C LEU A 40 7.53 -9.53 -3.69
N MET A 41 6.82 -9.86 -4.77
CA MET A 41 7.29 -10.82 -5.78
C MET A 41 8.49 -10.32 -6.57
N ASP A 42 8.65 -9.00 -6.72
CA ASP A 42 9.74 -8.36 -7.45
C ASP A 42 10.22 -7.10 -6.72
N ASP A 43 11.47 -6.68 -6.98
CA ASP A 43 12.02 -5.43 -6.44
C ASP A 43 11.19 -4.22 -6.94
N TYR A 44 10.80 -3.36 -6.01
CA TYR A 44 9.93 -2.20 -6.29
C TYR A 44 10.55 -0.92 -5.76
N TYR A 45 10.56 0.11 -6.60
CA TYR A 45 11.11 1.43 -6.28
C TYR A 45 10.00 2.48 -6.35
N PRO A 46 9.45 2.91 -5.20
CA PRO A 46 8.43 3.94 -5.18
C PRO A 46 9.00 5.30 -5.62
N ALA A 47 8.17 6.10 -6.29
CA ALA A 47 8.53 7.47 -6.67
C ALA A 47 8.69 8.37 -5.43
N PRO A 48 9.42 9.49 -5.52
CA PRO A 48 9.49 10.46 -4.43
C PRO A 48 8.09 10.97 -4.03
N GLY A 49 7.82 11.02 -2.73
CA GLY A 49 6.53 11.49 -2.20
C GLY A 49 5.39 10.46 -2.30
N THR A 50 5.68 9.23 -2.72
CA THR A 50 4.71 8.13 -2.66
C THR A 50 4.26 7.89 -1.23
N GLY A 51 2.97 7.77 -1.00
CA GLY A 51 2.39 7.27 0.24
C GLY A 51 2.03 5.79 0.11
N PHE A 52 2.29 5.00 1.15
CA PHE A 52 1.88 3.59 1.20
C PHE A 52 0.71 3.40 2.16
N VAL A 53 -0.27 2.61 1.76
CA VAL A 53 -1.40 2.21 2.59
C VAL A 53 -1.48 0.69 2.60
N VAL A 54 -1.51 0.10 3.79
CA VAL A 54 -1.72 -1.34 3.97
C VAL A 54 -3.20 -1.57 4.27
N CYS A 55 -3.81 -2.53 3.61
CA CYS A 55 -5.21 -2.91 3.79
C CYS A 55 -5.35 -4.40 4.08
N ASP A 56 -6.43 -4.76 4.77
CA ASP A 56 -6.87 -6.16 4.89
C ASP A 56 -7.57 -6.64 3.60
N ARG A 57 -8.06 -7.89 3.64
CA ARG A 57 -8.79 -8.54 2.53
C ARG A 57 -10.11 -7.86 2.14
N ASP A 58 -10.63 -6.98 2.98
CA ASP A 58 -11.85 -6.20 2.74
C ASP A 58 -11.53 -4.73 2.40
N ALA A 59 -10.30 -4.45 1.96
CA ALA A 59 -9.79 -3.11 1.64
C ALA A 59 -9.81 -2.11 2.81
N ARG A 60 -9.86 -2.57 4.06
CA ARG A 60 -9.84 -1.69 5.24
C ARG A 60 -8.41 -1.38 5.65
N VAL A 61 -8.13 -0.11 5.93
CA VAL A 61 -6.77 0.36 6.24
C VAL A 61 -6.27 -0.21 7.58
N LEU A 62 -5.13 -0.88 7.54
CA LEU A 62 -4.42 -1.40 8.71
C LEU A 62 -3.27 -0.49 9.16
N ALA A 63 -2.62 0.18 8.22
CA ALA A 63 -1.53 1.11 8.48
C ALA A 63 -1.32 2.06 7.30
N THR A 64 -0.72 3.21 7.57
CA THR A 64 -0.29 4.16 6.55
C THR A 64 1.15 4.59 6.77
N GLY A 65 1.89 4.72 5.68
CA GLY A 65 3.26 5.20 5.70
C GLY A 65 3.42 6.68 5.47
N LYS A 66 4.68 7.11 5.50
CA LYS A 66 5.09 8.46 5.10
C LYS A 66 4.58 8.78 3.70
N GLY A 67 4.16 10.01 3.48
CA GLY A 67 3.61 10.49 2.20
C GLY A 67 2.09 10.48 2.13
N VAL A 68 1.40 9.63 2.90
CA VAL A 68 -0.07 9.54 2.87
C VAL A 68 -0.71 10.84 3.37
N PHE A 69 -0.21 11.40 4.47
CA PHE A 69 -0.74 12.67 5.00
C PHE A 69 -0.50 13.82 4.03
N GLU A 70 0.70 13.93 3.48
CA GLU A 70 1.06 14.99 2.52
C GLU A 70 0.21 14.92 1.25
N LEU A 71 -0.10 13.71 0.78
CA LEU A 71 -0.90 13.50 -0.42
C LEU A 71 -2.40 13.76 -0.20
N THR A 72 -2.94 13.20 0.89
CA THR A 72 -4.38 13.08 1.13
C THR A 72 -4.94 14.06 2.16
N GLY A 73 -4.09 14.56 3.05
CA GLY A 73 -4.46 15.38 4.21
C GLY A 73 -5.04 14.59 5.39
N TYR A 74 -5.20 13.26 5.28
CA TYR A 74 -5.66 12.40 6.37
C TYR A 74 -4.49 11.93 7.24
N ARG A 75 -4.69 11.95 8.56
CA ARG A 75 -3.79 11.28 9.50
C ARG A 75 -4.18 9.81 9.62
N GLU A 76 -3.21 8.96 9.96
CA GLU A 76 -3.44 7.52 10.12
C GLU A 76 -4.66 7.17 10.99
N PRO A 77 -4.88 7.77 12.18
CA PRO A 77 -6.04 7.41 13.01
C PRO A 77 -7.39 7.75 12.38
N GLU A 78 -7.43 8.63 11.37
CA GLU A 78 -8.64 8.96 10.62
C GLU A 78 -8.93 7.93 9.52
N LEU A 79 -7.95 7.09 9.16
CA LEU A 79 -8.05 6.07 8.11
C LEU A 79 -8.18 4.66 8.66
N LEU A 80 -7.57 4.35 9.81
CA LEU A 80 -7.57 3.00 10.39
C LEU A 80 -8.98 2.38 10.45
N GLY A 81 -9.09 1.16 9.93
CA GLY A 81 -10.31 0.35 9.88
C GLY A 81 -11.35 0.81 8.86
N ARG A 82 -11.10 1.90 8.11
CA ARG A 82 -12.00 2.39 7.06
C ARG A 82 -11.66 1.78 5.72
N ASP A 83 -12.67 1.65 4.87
CA ASP A 83 -12.49 1.28 3.47
C ASP A 83 -11.65 2.35 2.74
N LEU A 84 -10.55 1.90 2.11
CA LEU A 84 -9.62 2.78 1.41
C LEU A 84 -10.27 3.48 0.22
N VAL A 85 -11.04 2.74 -0.58
CA VAL A 85 -11.62 3.20 -1.84
C VAL A 85 -12.68 4.26 -1.57
N GLU A 86 -13.57 4.02 -0.62
CA GLU A 86 -14.61 4.96 -0.21
C GLU A 86 -14.00 6.21 0.44
N THR A 87 -13.07 6.03 1.39
CA THR A 87 -12.53 7.13 2.19
C THR A 87 -11.71 8.12 1.37
N LEU A 88 -10.92 7.60 0.42
CA LEU A 88 -10.11 8.43 -0.49
C LEU A 88 -10.82 8.69 -1.83
N GLY A 89 -12.05 8.23 -2.01
CA GLY A 89 -12.81 8.38 -3.26
C GLY A 89 -12.05 7.87 -4.48
N LEU A 90 -11.34 6.74 -4.36
CA LEU A 90 -10.48 6.21 -5.42
C LEU A 90 -11.32 5.75 -6.61
N ARG A 91 -11.07 6.33 -7.78
CA ARG A 91 -11.80 6.03 -9.02
C ARG A 91 -10.84 5.87 -10.19
N GLY A 92 -11.03 4.83 -10.99
CA GLY A 92 -10.32 4.65 -12.25
C GLY A 92 -10.61 5.80 -13.22
N SER A 93 -9.63 6.15 -14.05
CA SER A 93 -9.91 6.96 -15.24
C SER A 93 -10.80 6.15 -16.19
N ASP A 94 -11.91 6.73 -16.63
CA ASP A 94 -12.79 6.23 -17.71
C ASP A 94 -13.79 5.12 -17.36
N GLY A 95 -14.11 4.93 -16.07
CA GLY A 95 -15.19 4.02 -15.65
C GLY A 95 -14.77 2.54 -15.62
N ASP A 96 -13.48 2.27 -15.81
CA ASP A 96 -12.87 0.97 -15.58
C ASP A 96 -12.97 0.55 -14.10
N GLU A 97 -12.93 -0.76 -13.89
CA GLU A 97 -12.97 -1.38 -12.58
C GLU A 97 -11.83 -0.88 -11.68
N ASN A 98 -12.11 -0.66 -10.40
CA ASN A 98 -11.11 -0.12 -9.47
C ASN A 98 -9.97 -1.13 -9.29
N PRO A 99 -8.69 -0.76 -9.50
CA PRO A 99 -7.57 -1.71 -9.43
C PRO A 99 -7.38 -2.33 -8.04
N VAL A 100 -7.87 -1.70 -6.97
CA VAL A 100 -7.91 -2.29 -5.61
C VAL A 100 -8.85 -3.50 -5.60
N ALA A 101 -10.04 -3.36 -6.18
CA ALA A 101 -11.02 -4.45 -6.27
C ALA A 101 -10.49 -5.60 -7.15
N VAL A 102 -9.93 -5.27 -8.32
CA VAL A 102 -9.33 -6.26 -9.23
C VAL A 102 -8.20 -7.04 -8.53
N ALA A 103 -7.33 -6.35 -7.80
CA ALA A 103 -6.22 -7.00 -7.12
C ALA A 103 -6.69 -7.92 -5.98
N LEU A 104 -7.72 -7.53 -5.22
CA LEU A 104 -8.30 -8.36 -4.16
C LEU A 104 -9.02 -9.59 -4.72
N GLU A 105 -9.79 -9.44 -5.79
CA GLU A 105 -10.56 -10.54 -6.37
C GLU A 105 -9.65 -11.58 -7.04
N TRP A 106 -8.65 -11.12 -7.80
CA TRP A 106 -7.86 -11.99 -8.67
C TRP A 106 -6.45 -12.30 -8.13
N GLY A 107 -6.02 -11.65 -7.05
CA GLY A 107 -4.67 -11.79 -6.51
C GLY A 107 -3.57 -11.30 -7.47
N VAL A 108 -3.91 -10.38 -8.38
CA VAL A 108 -3.00 -9.85 -9.40
C VAL A 108 -2.52 -8.45 -9.05
N ARG A 109 -1.23 -8.19 -9.32
CA ARG A 109 -0.66 -6.85 -9.19
C ARG A 109 -1.18 -5.92 -10.28
N ARG A 110 -1.41 -4.65 -9.92
CA ARG A 110 -1.79 -3.59 -10.86
C ARG A 110 -0.81 -2.44 -10.71
N LEU A 111 -0.07 -2.09 -11.76
CA LEU A 111 1.01 -1.11 -11.71
C LEU A 111 0.71 0.07 -12.64
N GLY A 112 1.10 1.28 -12.23
CA GLY A 112 0.97 2.49 -13.04
C GLY A 112 -0.48 2.95 -13.24
N GLU A 113 -1.41 2.50 -12.40
CA GLU A 113 -2.84 2.77 -12.55
C GLU A 113 -3.13 4.25 -12.28
N ARG A 114 -3.82 4.92 -13.19
CA ARG A 114 -4.20 6.32 -12.99
C ARG A 114 -5.52 6.38 -12.24
N LEU A 115 -5.49 6.96 -11.04
CA LEU A 115 -6.68 7.14 -10.20
C LEU A 115 -6.99 8.60 -9.91
N ALA A 116 -8.27 8.92 -9.80
CA ALA A 116 -8.72 10.10 -9.08
C ALA A 116 -8.76 9.79 -7.58
N LEU A 117 -8.29 10.74 -6.77
CA LEU A 117 -8.26 10.69 -5.31
C LEU A 117 -8.89 11.96 -4.74
N ARG A 118 -9.79 11.81 -3.78
CA ARG A 118 -10.41 12.88 -3.00
C ARG A 118 -9.62 13.08 -1.69
N THR A 119 -9.00 14.24 -1.55
CA THR A 119 -8.34 14.62 -0.29
C THR A 119 -9.35 14.93 0.82
N ARG A 120 -8.89 14.98 2.07
CA ARG A 120 -9.68 15.39 3.25
C ARG A 120 -10.33 16.77 3.11
N ALA A 121 -9.69 17.68 2.37
CA ALA A 121 -10.22 19.01 2.10
C ALA A 121 -11.25 19.04 0.95
N GLY A 122 -11.59 17.88 0.37
CA GLY A 122 -12.54 17.77 -0.74
C GLY A 122 -11.95 18.03 -2.12
N ILE A 123 -10.63 18.20 -2.25
CA ILE A 123 -9.95 18.43 -3.53
C ILE A 123 -9.73 17.09 -4.23
N ASP A 124 -10.18 16.99 -5.48
CA ASP A 124 -9.89 15.86 -6.37
C ASP A 124 -8.52 16.05 -7.03
N LYS A 125 -7.68 15.01 -6.98
CA LYS A 125 -6.35 14.96 -7.59
C LYS A 125 -6.18 13.71 -8.42
N THR A 126 -5.34 13.77 -9.44
CA THR A 126 -4.88 12.57 -10.14
C THR A 126 -3.61 12.05 -9.46
N VAL A 127 -3.59 10.75 -9.20
CA VAL A 127 -2.44 10.03 -8.65
C VAL A 127 -2.12 8.82 -9.50
N THR A 128 -0.91 8.30 -9.38
CA THR A 128 -0.55 6.98 -9.88
C THR A 128 -0.61 5.99 -8.72
N ALA A 129 -1.25 4.85 -8.91
CA ALA A 129 -1.35 3.79 -7.94
C ALA A 129 -0.69 2.50 -8.42
N ASP A 130 0.09 1.89 -7.54
CA ASP A 130 0.53 0.50 -7.69
C ASP A 130 -0.11 -0.32 -6.56
N VAL A 131 -0.75 -1.43 -6.91
CA VAL A 131 -1.50 -2.29 -6.00
C VAL A 131 -0.84 -3.66 -5.97
N PHE A 132 -0.42 -4.07 -4.77
CA PHE A 132 0.26 -5.33 -4.50
C PHE A 132 -0.59 -6.18 -3.54
N PRO A 133 -1.10 -7.34 -3.97
CA PRO A 133 -1.76 -8.26 -3.05
C PRO A 133 -0.74 -8.96 -2.15
N ALA A 134 -1.15 -9.20 -0.90
CA ALA A 134 -0.42 -10.09 -0.01
C ALA A 134 -0.70 -11.55 -0.40
N TYR A 135 0.34 -12.38 -0.39
CA TYR A 135 0.28 -13.78 -0.79
C TYR A 135 0.32 -14.75 0.40
N ASP A 136 0.08 -14.24 1.61
CA ASP A 136 -0.05 -15.01 2.85
C ASP A 136 -1.51 -15.40 3.13
N GLU A 137 -1.75 -16.08 4.26
CA GLU A 137 -3.10 -16.51 4.66
C GLU A 137 -4.00 -15.35 5.12
N ASP A 138 -3.41 -14.21 5.51
CA ASP A 138 -4.13 -13.02 5.93
C ASP A 138 -4.71 -12.27 4.72
N GLY A 139 -3.99 -12.26 3.61
CA GLY A 139 -4.36 -11.57 2.38
C GLY A 139 -4.34 -10.05 2.55
N GLY A 140 -5.08 -9.35 1.69
CA GLY A 140 -5.10 -7.88 1.69
C GLY A 140 -4.11 -7.28 0.70
N LEU A 141 -3.76 -6.01 0.90
CA LEU A 141 -3.03 -5.21 -0.09
C LEU A 141 -2.00 -4.27 0.54
N LEU A 142 -0.92 -4.02 -0.20
CA LEU A 142 -0.16 -2.78 -0.14
C LEU A 142 -0.53 -1.92 -1.35
N VAL A 143 -0.99 -0.70 -1.11
CA VAL A 143 -1.32 0.29 -2.15
C VAL A 143 -0.32 1.44 -2.07
N SER A 144 0.42 1.66 -3.15
CA SER A 144 1.22 2.86 -3.34
C SER A 144 0.36 3.95 -3.98
N LEU A 145 0.53 5.20 -3.54
CA LEU A 145 -0.12 6.37 -4.10
C LEU A 145 0.93 7.45 -4.34
N SER A 146 1.22 7.72 -5.60
CA SER A 146 2.23 8.69 -6.02
C SER A 146 1.57 9.98 -6.52
N PRO A 147 2.04 11.17 -6.09
CA PRO A 147 1.69 12.42 -6.76
C PRO A 147 2.08 12.35 -8.25
N ARG A 148 1.27 12.99 -9.10
CA ARG A 148 1.59 13.16 -10.51
C ARG A 148 2.32 14.47 -10.77
#